data_AF-A0A9J6CEV3-F1
#
_entry.id   AF-A0A9J6CEV3-F1
#
_cell.length_a   1.000
_cell.length_b   1.000
_cell.length_c   1.000
_cell.angle_alpha   90.00
_cell.angle_beta   90.00
_cell.angle_gamma   90.00
#
_symmetry.space_group_name_H-M   'P 1'
#
loop_
_entity.id
_entity.type
_entity.pdbx_description
1 polymer ?
#
loop_
_entity_poly.entity_id
_entity_poly.type
_entity_poly.pdbx_seq_one_letter_code
_entity_poly.pdbx_strand_id
1 'polypeptide(L)'
;MVWLESCWSPIIWTNSVKSGSYAIAVYTASVSVILITMIIYCMVGGDSTQLYSPLFETDVRDSMQFWGAIFISFLLMFVVSSSLVYFAIKIKTRGWLLPWLVQMGVIIIFQFLFGIWQLYGYYIYLVQTLYCLVNWLWMGYNIYCWMVVYSQYQIFVIEQNPNIELLMP
;
A
#
# COMPACT_ATOMS: atom_id res chain seq x y z
N MET A 1 -11.05 -18.79 10.44
CA MET A 1 -10.54 -19.14 9.10
C MET A 1 -9.63 -18.00 8.64
N VAL A 2 -8.45 -18.32 8.11
CA VAL A 2 -7.49 -17.34 7.58
C VAL A 2 -7.66 -17.28 6.05
N TRP A 3 -7.48 -16.12 5.43
CA TRP A 3 -7.71 -15.98 3.98
C TRP A 3 -6.61 -16.62 3.13
N LEU A 4 -5.34 -16.43 3.50
CA LEU A 4 -4.18 -16.96 2.80
C LEU A 4 -3.22 -17.63 3.78
N GLU A 5 -2.59 -18.72 3.35
CA GLU A 5 -1.59 -19.45 4.14
C GLU A 5 -0.16 -19.20 3.64
N SER A 6 -0.02 -18.86 2.35
CA SER A 6 1.25 -18.56 1.69
C SER A 6 1.17 -17.26 0.88
N CYS A 7 2.33 -16.73 0.47
CA CYS A 7 2.42 -15.51 -0.33
C CYS A 7 3.07 -15.84 -1.67
N TRP A 8 2.31 -15.63 -2.74
CA TRP A 8 2.66 -15.91 -4.12
C TRP A 8 2.28 -14.72 -4.97
N SER A 9 3.12 -13.69 -4.92
CA SER A 9 3.06 -12.56 -5.82
C SER A 9 4.14 -12.68 -6.90
N PRO A 10 4.02 -11.97 -8.03
CA PRO A 10 5.04 -12.01 -9.09
C PRO A 10 6.45 -11.60 -8.64
N ILE A 11 6.57 -10.88 -7.53
CA ILE A 11 7.81 -10.31 -7.01
C ILE A 11 8.23 -10.97 -5.70
N ILE A 12 7.27 -11.45 -4.90
CA ILE A 12 7.48 -12.02 -3.57
C ILE A 12 6.87 -13.41 -3.54
N TRP A 13 7.71 -14.42 -3.32
CA TRP A 13 7.25 -15.80 -3.21
C TRP A 13 7.81 -16.44 -1.94
N THR A 14 6.90 -16.82 -1.05
CA THR A 14 7.22 -17.51 0.20
C THR A 14 6.08 -18.45 0.61
N ASN A 15 6.45 -19.59 1.19
CA ASN A 15 5.50 -20.60 1.66
C ASN A 15 4.74 -20.21 2.94
N SER A 16 5.00 -19.03 3.52
CA SER A 16 4.29 -18.54 4.71
C SER A 16 3.88 -17.08 4.60
N VAL A 17 2.70 -16.74 5.13
CA VAL A 17 2.27 -15.33 5.26
C VAL A 17 3.15 -14.52 6.20
N LYS A 18 3.84 -15.16 7.15
CA LYS A 18 4.79 -14.51 8.06
C LYS A 18 5.99 -13.94 7.30
N SER A 19 6.68 -14.78 6.53
CA SER A 19 7.81 -14.33 5.71
C SER A 19 7.34 -13.40 4.58
N GLY A 20 6.14 -13.65 4.03
CA GLY A 20 5.51 -12.75 3.05
C GLY A 20 5.29 -11.35 3.61
N SER A 21 4.76 -11.24 4.83
CA SER A 21 4.52 -9.94 5.49
C SER A 21 5.81 -9.18 5.77
N TYR A 22 6.91 -9.86 6.10
CA TYR A 22 8.22 -9.23 6.21
C TYR A 22 8.71 -8.67 4.87
N ALA A 23 8.59 -9.44 3.79
CA ALA A 23 8.97 -8.99 2.46
C ALA A 23 8.10 -7.81 1.99
N ILE A 24 6.79 -7.85 2.28
CA ILE A 24 5.85 -6.76 1.97
C ILE A 24 6.22 -5.48 2.74
N ALA A 25 6.67 -5.58 3.98
CA ALA A 25 7.16 -4.42 4.74
C ALA A 25 8.36 -3.78 4.02
N VAL A 26 9.38 -4.57 3.67
CA VAL A 26 10.57 -4.07 2.94
C VAL A 26 10.19 -3.47 1.59
N TYR A 27 9.34 -4.14 0.83
CA TYR A 27 8.79 -3.63 -0.44
C TYR A 27 8.11 -2.27 -0.24
N THR A 28 7.21 -2.18 0.75
CA THR A 28 6.47 -0.94 1.05
C THR A 28 7.43 0.21 1.35
N ALA A 29 8.42 -0.01 2.22
CA ALA A 29 9.38 1.02 2.59
C ALA A 29 10.22 1.47 1.38
N SER A 30 10.65 0.52 0.54
CA SER A 30 11.47 0.79 -0.64
C SER A 30 10.70 1.62 -1.67
N VAL A 31 9.47 1.22 -1.99
CA VAL A 31 8.60 1.94 -2.93
C VAL A 31 8.27 3.33 -2.40
N SER A 32 7.98 3.49 -1.10
CA SER A 32 7.73 4.80 -0.51
C SER A 32 8.93 5.75 -0.67
N VAL A 33 10.16 5.27 -0.50
CA VAL A 33 11.37 6.10 -0.72
C VAL A 33 11.47 6.53 -2.18
N ILE A 34 11.26 5.62 -3.13
CA ILE A 34 11.29 5.95 -4.57
C ILE A 34 10.23 7.01 -4.90
N LEU A 35 8.99 6.83 -4.42
CA LEU A 35 7.91 7.77 -4.67
C LEU A 35 8.18 9.13 -4.02
N ILE A 36 8.73 9.17 -2.80
CA ILE A 36 9.15 10.43 -2.16
C ILE A 36 10.18 11.15 -3.04
N THR A 37 11.19 10.44 -3.54
CA THR A 37 12.20 11.07 -4.42
C THR A 37 11.58 11.62 -5.71
N MET A 38 10.61 10.92 -6.29
CA MET A 38 9.90 11.37 -7.49
C MET A 38 9.01 12.60 -7.21
N ILE A 39 8.34 12.65 -6.05
CA ILE A 39 7.53 13.80 -5.64
C ILE A 39 8.43 15.02 -5.39
N ILE A 40 9.55 14.86 -4.70
CA ILE A 40 10.52 15.94 -4.48
C ILE A 40 11.05 16.46 -5.82
N TYR A 41 11.37 15.57 -6.77
CA TYR A 41 11.77 15.97 -8.12
C TYR A 41 10.73 16.86 -8.80
N CYS A 42 9.44 16.48 -8.77
CA CYS A 42 8.36 17.32 -9.30
C CYS A 42 8.27 18.67 -8.58
N MET A 43 8.32 18.68 -7.24
CA MET A 43 8.21 19.90 -6.42
C MET A 43 9.35 20.90 -6.67
N VAL A 44 10.52 20.45 -7.11
CA VAL A 44 11.68 21.32 -7.42
C VAL A 44 11.65 21.80 -8.89
N GLY A 45 10.57 21.54 -9.62
CA GLY A 45 10.38 21.97 -11.01
C GLY A 45 10.76 20.90 -12.05
N GLY A 46 10.86 19.63 -11.64
CA GLY A 46 10.93 18.50 -12.55
C GLY A 46 9.61 18.29 -13.32
N ASP A 47 9.64 17.40 -14.31
CA ASP A 47 8.47 17.10 -15.15
C ASP A 47 7.35 16.38 -14.37
N SER A 48 6.17 17.01 -14.30
CA SER A 48 4.93 16.45 -13.75
C SER A 48 3.80 16.37 -14.80
N THR A 49 4.09 16.65 -16.07
CA THR A 49 3.08 16.72 -17.16
C THR A 49 2.57 15.36 -17.60
N GLN A 50 3.12 14.29 -17.02
CA GLN A 50 2.69 12.93 -17.28
C GLN A 50 1.32 12.68 -16.66
N LEU A 51 0.32 12.30 -17.47
CA LEU A 51 -1.05 12.06 -17.01
C LEU A 51 -1.20 10.94 -15.98
N TYR A 52 -0.21 10.04 -15.87
CA TYR A 52 -0.16 9.03 -14.82
C TYR A 52 0.33 9.57 -13.47
N SER A 53 0.85 10.79 -13.42
CA SER A 53 1.32 11.44 -12.21
C SER A 53 0.12 11.95 -11.38
N PRO A 54 0.05 11.65 -10.08
CA PRO A 54 -0.91 12.27 -9.17
C PRO A 54 -0.78 13.79 -9.05
N LEU A 55 0.37 14.36 -9.45
CA LEU A 55 0.65 15.80 -9.45
C LEU A 55 0.42 16.44 -10.83
N PHE A 56 -0.23 15.72 -11.75
CA PHE A 56 -0.63 16.25 -13.04
C PHE A 56 -1.51 17.49 -12.87
N GLU A 57 -1.31 18.50 -13.72
CA GLU A 57 -2.00 19.82 -13.70
C GLU A 57 -1.76 20.71 -12.47
N THR A 58 -0.96 20.28 -11.50
CA THR A 58 -0.62 21.13 -10.35
C THR A 58 0.42 22.19 -10.72
N ASP A 59 0.29 23.39 -10.14
CA ASP A 59 1.27 24.47 -10.30
C ASP A 59 2.41 24.28 -9.31
N VAL A 60 3.65 24.24 -9.83
CA VAL A 60 4.90 24.06 -9.06
C VAL A 60 5.02 25.08 -7.94
N ARG A 61 4.52 26.32 -8.13
CA ARG A 61 4.70 27.40 -7.14
C ARG A 61 3.69 27.39 -6.00
N ASP A 62 2.57 26.68 -6.16
CA ASP A 62 1.45 26.73 -5.22
C ASP A 62 0.89 25.34 -4.95
N SER A 63 -0.08 24.88 -5.75
CA SER A 63 -0.82 23.65 -5.47
C SER A 63 0.05 22.39 -5.40
N MET A 64 1.13 22.31 -6.19
CA MET A 64 2.06 21.19 -6.15
C MET A 64 2.81 21.11 -4.82
N GLN A 65 3.15 22.25 -4.21
CA GLN A 65 3.85 22.26 -2.93
C GLN A 65 2.96 21.70 -1.83
N PHE A 66 1.68 22.12 -1.82
CA PHE A 66 0.70 21.66 -0.85
C PHE A 66 0.41 20.16 -0.99
N TRP A 67 0.03 19.70 -2.19
CA TRP A 67 -0.29 18.29 -2.43
C TRP A 67 0.93 17.37 -2.32
N GLY A 68 2.09 17.84 -2.80
CA GLY A 68 3.36 17.13 -2.66
C GLY A 68 3.75 16.93 -1.19
N ALA A 69 3.61 17.96 -0.34
CA ALA A 69 3.87 17.85 1.09
C ALA A 69 2.92 16.85 1.77
N ILE A 70 1.63 16.85 1.40
CA ILE A 70 0.66 15.85 1.89
C ILE A 70 1.10 14.44 1.50
N PHE A 71 1.46 14.20 0.23
CA PHE A 71 1.90 12.88 -0.22
C PHE A 71 3.20 12.43 0.46
N ILE A 72 4.19 13.31 0.59
CA ILE A 72 5.44 12.99 1.31
C ILE A 72 5.14 12.64 2.76
N SER A 73 4.33 13.44 3.47
CA SER A 73 4.00 13.16 4.87
C SER A 73 3.28 11.82 5.04
N PHE A 74 2.34 11.49 4.14
CA PHE A 74 1.67 10.20 4.11
C PHE A 74 2.66 9.04 3.87
N LEU A 75 3.56 9.17 2.89
CA LEU A 75 4.56 8.15 2.58
C LEU A 75 5.58 7.96 3.71
N LEU A 76 5.97 9.03 4.41
CA LEU A 76 6.82 8.94 5.60
C LEU A 76 6.12 8.17 6.73
N MET A 77 4.83 8.45 6.96
CA MET A 77 4.03 7.64 7.90
C MET A 77 3.92 6.18 7.45
N PHE A 78 3.91 5.92 6.13
CA PHE A 78 3.84 4.57 5.58
C PHE A 78 5.17 3.80 5.72
N VAL A 79 6.32 4.49 5.68
CA VAL A 79 7.62 3.90 6.04
C VAL A 79 7.64 3.51 7.53
N VAL A 80 7.10 4.36 8.40
CA VAL A 80 6.98 4.05 9.83
C VAL A 80 6.05 2.86 10.05
N SER A 81 4.86 2.84 9.44
CA SER A 81 3.92 1.74 9.61
C SER A 81 4.44 0.42 9.03
N SER A 82 5.22 0.47 7.95
CA SER A 82 5.96 -0.70 7.44
C SER A 82 6.94 -1.24 8.49
N SER A 83 7.68 -0.36 9.16
CA SER A 83 8.57 -0.77 10.26
C SER A 83 7.79 -1.41 11.42
N LEU A 84 6.58 -0.90 11.72
CA LEU A 84 5.69 -1.48 12.71
C LEU A 84 5.24 -2.90 12.33
N VAL A 85 5.05 -3.23 11.05
CA VAL A 85 4.77 -4.61 10.61
C VAL A 85 5.90 -5.55 11.00
N TYR A 86 7.16 -5.14 10.82
CA TYR A 86 8.31 -5.94 11.24
C TYR A 86 8.29 -6.21 12.76
N PHE A 87 8.06 -5.16 13.57
CA PHE A 87 7.97 -5.28 15.03
C PHE A 87 6.75 -6.10 15.47
N ALA A 88 5.61 -5.93 14.81
CA ALA A 88 4.38 -6.67 15.08
C ALA A 88 4.60 -8.17 15.00
N ILE A 89 5.32 -8.62 13.97
CA ILE A 89 5.59 -10.03 13.74
C ILE A 89 6.62 -10.56 14.74
N LYS A 90 7.63 -9.74 15.08
CA LYS A 90 8.67 -10.12 16.05
C LYS A 90 8.11 -10.30 17.46
N ILE A 91 7.25 -9.39 17.90
CA ILE A 91 6.66 -9.37 19.25
C ILE A 91 5.28 -10.07 19.28
N LYS A 92 4.82 -10.61 18.16
CA LYS A 92 3.50 -11.26 17.99
C LYS A 92 2.33 -10.41 18.50
N THR A 93 2.35 -9.11 18.20
CA THR A 93 1.32 -8.16 18.67
C THR A 93 0.54 -7.62 17.48
N ARG A 94 -0.74 -8.05 17.37
CA ARG A 94 -1.61 -7.75 16.21
C ARG A 94 -1.88 -6.26 15.97
N GLY A 95 -1.93 -5.44 17.03
CA GLY A 95 -2.28 -4.02 16.94
C GLY A 95 -1.32 -3.22 16.06
N TRP A 96 -0.04 -3.61 16.02
CA TRP A 96 0.98 -2.95 15.21
C TRP A 96 0.86 -3.21 13.70
N LEU A 97 0.04 -4.17 13.27
CA LEU A 97 -0.27 -4.39 11.84
C LEU A 97 -1.34 -3.41 11.33
N LEU A 98 -2.17 -2.86 12.22
CA LEU A 98 -3.33 -2.04 11.85
C LEU A 98 -2.96 -0.74 11.12
N PRO A 99 -1.94 0.03 11.54
CA PRO A 99 -1.59 1.27 10.84
C PRO A 99 -1.25 1.05 9.36
N TRP A 100 -0.52 -0.03 9.06
CA TRP A 100 -0.18 -0.38 7.68
C TRP A 100 -1.41 -0.85 6.90
N LEU A 101 -2.29 -1.67 7.50
CA LEU A 101 -3.52 -2.15 6.85
C LEU A 101 -4.46 -0.98 6.48
N VAL A 102 -4.60 0.00 7.36
CA VAL A 102 -5.43 1.18 7.11
C VAL A 102 -4.82 2.04 6.00
N GLN A 103 -3.52 2.35 6.08
CA GLN A 103 -2.84 3.17 5.06
C GLN A 103 -2.83 2.51 3.68
N MET A 104 -2.55 1.21 3.60
CA MET A 104 -2.63 0.48 2.33
C MET A 104 -4.06 0.44 1.78
N GLY A 105 -5.08 0.34 2.65
CA GLY A 105 -6.48 0.47 2.26
C GLY A 105 -6.80 1.83 1.63
N VAL A 106 -6.28 2.92 2.21
CA VAL A 106 -6.40 4.28 1.64
C VAL A 106 -5.71 4.37 0.28
N ILE A 107 -4.53 3.77 0.11
CA ILE A 107 -3.82 3.73 -1.19
C ILE A 107 -4.66 3.00 -2.24
N ILE A 108 -5.24 1.85 -1.90
CA ILE A 108 -6.09 1.08 -2.83
C ILE A 108 -7.29 1.92 -3.28
N ILE A 109 -7.96 2.60 -2.36
CA ILE A 109 -9.08 3.49 -2.68
C ILE A 109 -8.61 4.66 -3.56
N PHE A 110 -7.47 5.25 -3.24
CA PHE A 110 -6.88 6.32 -4.04
C PHE A 110 -6.56 5.83 -5.47
N GLN A 111 -5.91 4.68 -5.64
CA GLN A 111 -5.62 4.10 -6.95
C GLN A 111 -6.89 3.84 -7.75
N PHE A 112 -7.96 3.36 -7.11
CA PHE A 112 -9.24 3.15 -7.75
C PHE A 112 -9.86 4.47 -8.25
N LEU A 113 -9.99 5.47 -7.37
CA LEU A 113 -10.57 6.76 -7.70
C LEU A 113 -9.75 7.53 -8.73
N PHE A 114 -8.42 7.48 -8.62
CA PHE A 114 -7.52 8.10 -9.58
C PHE A 114 -7.64 7.48 -10.97
N GLY A 115 -7.76 6.15 -11.06
CA GLY A 115 -8.02 5.47 -12.34
C GLY A 115 -9.35 5.86 -12.97
N ILE A 116 -10.42 5.98 -12.18
CA ILE A 116 -11.73 6.47 -12.67
C ILE A 116 -11.61 7.92 -13.15
N TRP A 117 -10.94 8.78 -12.38
CA TRP A 117 -10.73 10.17 -12.75
C TRP A 117 -9.94 10.30 -14.06
N GLN A 118 -8.89 9.50 -14.26
CA GLN A 118 -8.13 9.46 -15.50
C GLN A 118 -8.99 9.07 -16.71
N LEU A 119 -9.82 8.03 -16.56
CA LEU A 119 -10.73 7.61 -17.63
C LEU A 119 -11.75 8.72 -17.91
N TYR A 120 -12.40 9.26 -16.89
CA TYR A 120 -13.42 10.29 -17.07
C TYR A 120 -12.86 11.56 -17.72
N GLY A 121 -11.72 12.06 -17.25
CA GLY A 121 -11.10 13.30 -17.75
C GLY A 121 -10.45 13.16 -19.11
N TYR A 122 -9.90 11.99 -19.45
CA TYR A 122 -8.98 11.84 -20.60
C TYR A 122 -9.23 10.60 -21.46
N TYR A 123 -10.46 10.02 -21.46
CA TYR A 123 -10.81 8.82 -22.25
C TYR A 123 -10.56 8.96 -23.76
N ILE A 124 -10.49 10.19 -24.29
CA ILE A 124 -10.21 10.46 -25.71
C ILE A 124 -8.83 9.90 -26.10
N TYR A 125 -7.89 9.87 -25.17
CA TYR A 125 -6.54 9.39 -25.39
C TYR A 125 -6.45 7.90 -25.02
N LEU A 126 -6.27 7.03 -26.02
CA LEU A 126 -6.14 5.58 -25.80
C LEU A 126 -5.00 5.21 -24.83
N VAL A 127 -3.92 5.99 -24.83
CA VAL A 127 -2.78 5.80 -23.92
C VAL A 127 -3.21 5.94 -22.44
N GLN A 128 -4.26 6.72 -22.15
CA GLN A 128 -4.77 6.88 -20.78
C GLN A 128 -5.48 5.63 -20.29
N THR A 129 -6.17 4.92 -21.20
CA THR A 129 -6.74 3.61 -20.88
C THR A 129 -5.64 2.63 -20.48
N LEU A 130 -4.48 2.69 -21.14
CA LEU A 130 -3.31 1.87 -20.77
C LEU A 130 -2.75 2.28 -19.39
N TYR A 131 -2.57 3.56 -19.11
CA TYR A 131 -2.10 4.03 -17.80
C TYR A 131 -3.04 3.64 -16.67
N CYS A 132 -4.36 3.76 -16.88
CA CYS A 132 -5.37 3.29 -15.94
C CYS A 132 -5.28 1.78 -15.71
N LEU A 133 -5.12 0.99 -16.78
CA LEU A 133 -4.96 -0.46 -16.68
C LEU A 133 -3.72 -0.84 -15.85
N VAL A 134 -2.58 -0.20 -16.11
CA VAL A 134 -1.34 -0.42 -15.34
C VAL A 134 -1.52 -0.06 -13.86
N ASN A 135 -2.17 1.08 -13.58
CA ASN A 135 -2.49 1.48 -12.21
C ASN A 135 -3.40 0.45 -11.50
N TRP A 136 -4.42 -0.08 -12.18
CA TRP A 136 -5.30 -1.10 -11.60
C TRP A 136 -4.64 -2.48 -11.46
N LEU A 137 -3.71 -2.85 -12.34
CA LEU A 137 -2.88 -4.04 -12.15
C LEU A 137 -2.02 -3.90 -10.88
N TRP A 138 -1.42 -2.72 -10.68
CA TRP A 138 -0.68 -2.42 -9.47
C TRP A 138 -1.56 -2.36 -8.22
N MET A 139 -2.79 -1.85 -8.34
CA MET A 139 -3.81 -1.90 -7.30
C MET A 139 -4.15 -3.36 -6.93
N GLY A 140 -4.32 -4.25 -7.92
CA GLY A 140 -4.54 -5.68 -7.68
C GLY A 140 -3.39 -6.32 -6.90
N TYR A 141 -2.15 -5.97 -7.22
CA TYR A 141 -0.97 -6.39 -6.45
C TYR A 141 -1.00 -5.86 -5.00
N ASN A 142 -1.38 -4.60 -4.80
CA ASN A 142 -1.50 -4.01 -3.46
C ASN A 142 -2.63 -4.65 -2.65
N ILE A 143 -3.78 -4.98 -3.27
CA ILE A 143 -4.87 -5.74 -2.64
C ILE A 143 -4.35 -7.12 -2.21
N TYR A 144 -3.58 -7.80 -3.06
CA TYR A 144 -2.98 -9.09 -2.69
C TYR A 144 -2.04 -8.97 -1.48
N CYS A 145 -1.15 -7.98 -1.48
CA CYS A 145 -0.28 -7.70 -0.34
C CYS A 145 -1.08 -7.38 0.93
N TRP A 146 -2.17 -6.63 0.79
CA TRP A 146 -3.09 -6.33 1.89
C TRP A 146 -3.69 -7.61 2.47
N MET A 147 -4.18 -8.53 1.62
CA MET A 147 -4.74 -9.81 2.06
C MET A 147 -3.71 -10.68 2.79
N VAL A 148 -2.43 -10.67 2.37
CA VAL A 148 -1.36 -11.42 3.05
C VAL A 148 -1.12 -10.90 4.47
N VAL A 149 -1.00 -9.58 4.63
CA VAL A 149 -0.79 -8.98 5.97
C VAL A 149 -2.04 -9.10 6.84
N TYR A 150 -3.24 -9.00 6.24
CA TYR A 150 -4.50 -9.23 6.95
C TYR A 150 -4.64 -10.70 7.40
N SER A 151 -4.17 -11.65 6.59
CA SER A 151 -4.11 -13.06 6.98
C SER A 151 -3.18 -13.26 8.18
N GLN A 152 -2.02 -12.59 8.20
CA GLN A 152 -1.13 -12.60 9.37
C GLN A 152 -1.80 -11.99 10.61
N TYR A 153 -2.61 -10.94 10.44
CA TYR A 153 -3.42 -10.38 11.52
C TYR A 153 -4.44 -11.39 12.06
N GLN A 154 -5.15 -12.11 11.18
CA GLN A 154 -6.11 -13.16 11.56
C GLN A 154 -5.44 -14.31 12.31
N ILE A 155 -4.24 -14.72 11.90
CA ILE A 155 -3.46 -15.74 12.61
C ILE A 155 -3.22 -15.30 14.06
N PHE A 156 -2.77 -14.06 14.28
CA PHE A 156 -2.60 -13.56 15.65
C PHE A 156 -3.90 -13.49 16.43
N VAL A 157 -5.04 -13.20 15.79
CA VAL A 157 -6.34 -13.24 16.48
C VAL A 157 -6.64 -14.66 16.98
N ILE A 158 -6.40 -15.67 16.16
CA ILE A 158 -6.65 -17.07 16.53
C ILE A 158 -5.66 -17.52 17.61
N GLU A 159 -4.37 -17.23 17.47
CA GLU A 159 -3.34 -17.60 18.44
C GLU A 159 -3.51 -16.92 19.82
N GLN A 160 -4.06 -15.71 19.85
CA GLN A 160 -4.24 -14.93 21.08
C GLN A 160 -5.60 -15.14 21.75
N ASN A 161 -6.55 -15.79 21.07
CA ASN A 161 -7.84 -16.10 21.68
C ASN A 161 -7.65 -17.24 22.70
N PRO A 162 -8.13 -17.08 23.95
CA PRO A 162 -8.07 -18.17 24.92
C PRO A 162 -8.97 -19.31 24.43
N ASN A 163 -8.43 -20.53 24.39
CA ASN A 163 -9.25 -21.73 24.22
C ASN A 163 -10.07 -21.95 25.49
N ILE A 164 -11.30 -21.43 25.50
CA ILE A 164 -12.27 -21.73 26.55
C ILE A 164 -12.82 -23.12 26.25
N GLU A 165 -12.10 -24.14 26.69
CA GLU A 165 -12.61 -25.50 26.71
C GLU A 165 -13.53 -25.61 27.93
N LEU A 166 -14.85 -25.67 27.70
CA LEU A 166 -15.83 -26.02 28.72
C LEU A 166 -15.64 -27.51 29.04
N LEU A 167 -14.77 -27.80 30.00
CA LEU A 167 -14.68 -29.11 30.64
C LEU A 167 -15.95 -29.30 31.49
N MET A 168 -17.07 -29.62 30.84
CA MET A 168 -18.24 -30.14 31.56
C MET A 168 -17.97 -31.60 31.97
N PRO A 169 -18.18 -31.98 33.23
CA PRO A 169 -18.22 -33.38 33.65
C PRO A 169 -19.47 -34.11 33.15
#